data_AF-A0A7Y4RAK5-F1
#
_entry.id   AF-A0A7Y4RAK5-F1
#
_cell.length_a   1.000
_cell.length_b   1.000
_cell.length_c   1.000
_cell.angle_alpha   90.00
_cell.angle_beta   90.00
_cell.angle_gamma   90.00
#
_symmetry.space_group_name_H-M   'P 1'
#
loop_
_entity.id
_entity.type
_entity.pdbx_description
1 polymer ?
#
loop_
_entity_poly.entity_id
_entity_poly.type
_entity_poly.pdbx_seq_one_letter_code
_entity_poly.pdbx_strand_id
1 'polypeptide(L)'
;MPGCIGGGGSGRTNLDSDGDGFTDNEETNAVPGSDPMNPDDTPDNPIDTDGDGCSDYDESNFEGFCDGNPNTPTVDDPNASFQFELTTARHVNHDFTGEQLDAKLSAAGAVLQTMETECPDVATDVTFHRTGDLSTFDSVPAVITTERQLDAAFELPFDIKIVQAMVGVCGVFDPGGASIILGCAATGESLVIVSEADPDVWAHEWGHVQGLPHRDDCPRNVMHSFEVATNAVNDAERAAFLTPTPKVRVPRITTPPEWLGGAVEKAIPVNALPGVVDPLPGELARTSGESLDDWLGRIVRKRYLAGVPAAAFADADEQWAGKLSAMLDDAGTVGFRRNIVRAVGFCGQPEVCGRLVGLIQSAAGELTFDEFGCIAEAFLALGRLAPHDPTGTALAFLMDGADVARWNSAAPAWSFGAMHGDAAAGLMARMSIMSLGLTGDARAIQRLTALRETMKQVAATDADLVDQVDESIAGLSGPLPANSRARAHRRP
;
A
#
# COMPACT_ATOMS: atom_id res chain seq x y z
N MET A 1 -7.05 71.39 -17.97
CA MET A 1 -8.03 70.28 -17.98
C MET A 1 -8.31 69.87 -19.41
N PRO A 2 -8.55 68.57 -19.71
CA PRO A 2 -8.21 67.36 -18.95
C PRO A 2 -7.34 66.41 -19.82
N GLY A 3 -6.65 65.38 -19.34
CA GLY A 3 -6.58 64.76 -18.03
C GLY A 3 -5.97 63.37 -18.24
N CYS A 4 -4.90 63.04 -17.53
CA CYS A 4 -4.46 61.65 -17.33
C CYS A 4 -4.30 61.43 -15.83
N ILE A 5 -5.44 61.05 -15.23
CA ILE A 5 -5.57 60.20 -14.04
C ILE A 5 -5.27 58.79 -14.58
N GLY A 6 -4.43 57.91 -14.02
CA GLY A 6 -4.18 57.57 -12.62
C GLY A 6 -4.57 56.10 -12.43
N GLY A 7 -3.65 55.29 -11.89
CA GLY A 7 -3.86 53.87 -11.54
C GLY A 7 -2.56 53.09 -11.82
N GLY A 8 -1.79 52.60 -10.85
CA GLY A 8 -2.20 52.00 -9.58
C GLY A 8 -2.05 50.48 -9.72
N GLY A 9 -0.83 49.99 -9.55
CA GLY A 9 -0.50 48.56 -9.64
C GLY A 9 1.01 48.38 -9.52
N SER A 10 1.53 48.43 -8.29
CA SER A 10 2.88 47.96 -7.96
C SER A 10 2.91 46.44 -8.16
N GLY A 11 3.02 46.01 -9.42
CA GLY A 11 3.49 44.66 -9.71
C GLY A 11 4.91 44.58 -9.20
N ARG A 12 5.15 43.73 -8.19
CA ARG A 12 6.50 43.28 -7.89
C ARG A 12 7.02 42.70 -9.20
N THR A 13 7.97 43.39 -9.82
CA THR A 13 8.77 42.76 -10.87
C THR A 13 9.46 41.60 -10.16
N ASN A 14 9.14 40.40 -10.60
CA ASN A 14 9.95 39.23 -10.35
C ASN A 14 11.39 39.61 -10.74
N LEU A 15 12.21 39.88 -9.72
CA LEU A 15 13.62 40.20 -9.89
C LEU A 15 14.30 38.85 -10.14
N ASP A 16 15.18 38.82 -11.12
CA ASP A 16 16.06 37.72 -11.50
C ASP A 16 17.44 38.40 -11.53
N SER A 17 18.15 38.33 -10.41
CA SER A 17 19.27 39.20 -10.10
C SER A 17 20.56 38.78 -10.80
N ASP A 18 20.68 37.52 -11.23
CA ASP A 18 21.84 36.98 -11.94
C ASP A 18 21.58 36.58 -13.41
N GLY A 19 20.31 36.48 -13.81
CA GLY A 19 19.87 36.27 -15.19
C GLY A 19 19.82 34.81 -15.63
N ASP A 20 19.73 33.86 -14.71
CA ASP A 20 19.69 32.43 -15.00
C ASP A 20 18.32 31.94 -15.52
N GLY A 21 17.29 32.78 -15.43
CA GLY A 21 15.93 32.51 -15.87
C GLY A 21 14.95 32.15 -14.74
N PHE A 22 15.42 32.13 -13.48
CA PHE A 22 14.62 32.02 -12.27
C PHE A 22 14.58 33.36 -11.54
N THR A 23 13.53 33.54 -10.76
CA THR A 23 13.36 34.80 -10.02
C THR A 23 13.93 34.62 -8.61
N ASP A 24 14.51 35.68 -8.02
CA ASP A 24 15.08 35.63 -6.66
C ASP A 24 14.09 35.03 -5.65
N ASN A 25 12.79 35.22 -5.88
CA ASN A 25 11.73 34.70 -5.03
C ASN A 25 11.45 33.20 -5.26
N GLU A 26 11.63 32.68 -6.46
CA GLU A 26 11.65 31.24 -6.77
C GLU A 26 12.88 30.58 -6.13
N GLU A 27 14.05 31.19 -6.25
CA GLU A 27 15.29 30.68 -5.66
C GLU A 27 15.30 30.74 -4.13
N THR A 28 14.65 31.74 -3.53
CA THR A 28 14.59 31.86 -2.06
C THR A 28 13.45 31.03 -1.44
N ASN A 29 12.34 30.78 -2.16
CA ASN A 29 11.13 30.19 -1.56
C ASN A 29 10.58 28.94 -2.24
N ALA A 30 10.91 28.66 -3.51
CA ALA A 30 10.41 27.49 -4.21
C ALA A 30 11.35 26.29 -4.06
N VAL A 31 12.66 26.52 -4.09
CA VAL A 31 13.69 25.50 -3.85
C VAL A 31 14.69 26.08 -2.84
N PRO A 32 14.59 25.73 -1.55
CA PRO A 32 15.55 26.20 -0.56
C PRO A 32 16.95 25.74 -0.94
N GLY A 33 17.89 26.68 -1.16
CA GLY A 33 19.31 26.35 -1.39
C GLY A 33 20.04 27.12 -2.49
N SER A 34 19.33 27.68 -3.46
CA SER A 34 19.93 28.50 -4.54
C SER A 34 20.28 29.93 -4.09
N ASP A 35 21.44 30.44 -4.47
CA ASP A 35 21.89 31.82 -4.32
C ASP A 35 21.41 32.69 -5.49
N PRO A 36 20.44 33.61 -5.29
CA PRO A 36 19.86 34.44 -6.35
C PRO A 36 20.83 35.47 -6.97
N MET A 37 22.11 35.41 -6.60
CA MET A 37 23.17 36.27 -7.11
C MET A 37 24.24 35.47 -7.87
N ASN A 38 24.05 34.15 -8.03
CA ASN A 38 24.98 33.27 -8.69
C ASN A 38 24.30 32.50 -9.84
N PRO A 39 24.57 32.84 -11.11
CA PRO A 39 23.85 32.28 -12.26
C PRO A 39 24.16 30.80 -12.55
N ASP A 40 25.09 30.20 -11.79
CA ASP A 40 25.41 28.78 -11.84
C ASP A 40 24.68 27.97 -10.74
N ASP A 41 23.98 28.63 -9.81
CA ASP A 41 23.30 28.08 -8.62
C ASP A 41 21.78 28.16 -8.76
N THR A 42 21.24 27.40 -9.70
CA THR A 42 19.84 27.51 -10.07
C THR A 42 18.99 26.49 -9.29
N PRO A 43 17.66 26.65 -9.21
CA PRO A 43 16.76 25.63 -8.65
C PRO A 43 16.88 24.25 -9.32
N ASP A 44 17.38 24.21 -10.57
CA ASP A 44 17.63 22.98 -11.33
C ASP A 44 19.09 22.48 -11.22
N ASN A 45 20.00 23.26 -10.63
CA ASN A 45 21.42 22.95 -10.46
C ASN A 45 22.00 23.66 -9.21
N PRO A 46 21.58 23.28 -8.00
CA PRO A 46 22.09 23.90 -6.79
C PRO A 46 23.59 23.60 -6.61
N ILE A 47 24.36 24.54 -6.07
CA ILE A 47 25.82 24.39 -5.89
C ILE A 47 26.12 23.14 -5.06
N ASP A 48 26.96 22.29 -5.63
CA ASP A 48 27.66 21.19 -4.98
C ASP A 48 29.16 21.55 -4.99
N THR A 49 29.66 22.14 -3.89
CA THR A 49 31.01 22.70 -3.85
C THR A 49 32.09 21.62 -3.94
N ASP A 50 31.83 20.41 -3.47
CA ASP A 50 32.82 19.33 -3.44
C ASP A 50 32.57 18.19 -4.44
N GLY A 51 31.46 18.24 -5.17
CA GLY A 51 31.11 17.35 -6.26
C GLY A 51 30.64 15.97 -5.78
N ASP A 52 30.13 15.86 -4.56
CA ASP A 52 29.72 14.60 -3.96
C ASP A 52 28.30 14.14 -4.38
N GLY A 53 27.58 15.00 -5.12
CA GLY A 53 26.23 14.78 -5.60
C GLY A 53 25.14 15.37 -4.71
N CYS A 54 25.51 16.12 -3.66
CA CYS A 54 24.61 16.88 -2.82
C CYS A 54 24.81 18.38 -2.99
N SER A 55 23.73 19.16 -2.84
CA SER A 55 23.90 20.60 -2.73
C SER A 55 24.47 20.98 -1.36
N ASP A 56 25.29 22.04 -1.30
CA ASP A 56 25.79 22.65 -0.06
C ASP A 56 24.62 22.98 0.92
N TYR A 57 23.43 23.23 0.38
CA TYR A 57 22.22 23.45 1.16
C TYR A 57 21.75 22.17 1.85
N ASP A 58 21.69 21.05 1.14
CA ASP A 58 21.27 19.76 1.71
C ASP A 58 22.22 19.32 2.82
N GLU A 59 23.52 19.51 2.62
CA GLU A 59 24.54 19.25 3.65
C GLU A 59 24.31 20.06 4.93
N SER A 60 23.88 21.31 4.79
CA SER A 60 23.68 22.22 5.91
C SER A 60 22.37 21.99 6.67
N ASN A 61 21.36 21.37 6.05
CA ASN A 61 20.02 21.21 6.62
C ASN A 61 19.65 19.75 6.95
N PHE A 62 20.32 18.77 6.36
CA PHE A 62 20.07 17.34 6.59
C PHE A 62 21.33 16.66 7.13
N GLU A 63 21.48 16.67 8.45
CA GLU A 63 22.61 16.07 9.15
C GLU A 63 22.73 14.57 8.80
N GLY A 64 23.79 14.20 8.06
CA GLY A 64 24.09 12.83 7.65
C GLY A 64 23.46 12.36 6.34
N PHE A 65 22.85 13.25 5.55
CA PHE A 65 22.41 12.94 4.18
C PHE A 65 23.59 12.89 3.19
N CYS A 66 24.61 13.70 3.47
CA CYS A 66 25.89 13.77 2.74
C CYS A 66 26.98 13.73 3.81
N ASP A 67 27.90 12.77 3.74
CA ASP A 67 28.79 12.44 4.87
C ASP A 67 30.07 13.29 4.90
N GLY A 68 30.19 14.30 4.03
CA GLY A 68 31.32 15.23 3.94
C GLY A 68 32.65 14.51 3.71
N ASN A 69 32.60 13.28 3.21
CA ASN A 69 33.76 12.44 2.98
C ASN A 69 34.03 12.38 1.47
N PRO A 70 35.10 13.02 0.98
CA PRO A 70 35.45 13.01 -0.45
C PRO A 70 35.91 11.64 -0.97
N ASN A 71 35.83 10.58 -0.15
CA ASN A 71 36.04 9.19 -0.54
C ASN A 71 34.75 8.37 -0.50
N THR A 72 33.62 8.97 -0.16
CA THR A 72 32.32 8.38 -0.45
C THR A 72 32.25 8.31 -1.96
N PRO A 73 32.10 7.11 -2.55
CA PRO A 73 31.99 6.99 -3.99
C PRO A 73 30.89 7.95 -4.42
N THR A 74 31.24 8.94 -5.23
CA THR A 74 30.22 9.82 -5.80
C THR A 74 29.22 8.92 -6.51
N VAL A 75 27.94 9.24 -6.40
CA VAL A 75 26.87 8.44 -7.01
C VAL A 75 27.17 8.18 -8.50
N ASP A 76 27.96 9.04 -9.14
CA ASP A 76 28.42 8.89 -10.52
C ASP A 76 29.44 7.77 -10.79
N ASP A 77 30.05 7.13 -9.78
CA ASP A 77 30.89 5.95 -10.03
C ASP A 77 29.98 4.76 -10.40
N PRO A 78 30.01 4.27 -11.66
CA PRO A 78 29.23 3.11 -12.06
C PRO A 78 29.63 1.83 -11.31
N ASN A 79 30.74 1.84 -10.57
CA ASN A 79 31.21 0.75 -9.72
C ASN A 79 30.98 1.00 -8.22
N ALA A 80 30.26 2.06 -7.84
CA ALA A 80 29.86 2.28 -6.47
C ALA A 80 29.03 1.09 -5.98
N SER A 81 29.40 0.56 -4.82
CA SER A 81 28.72 -0.55 -4.17
C SER A 81 28.36 -0.18 -2.74
N PHE A 82 27.18 -0.59 -2.28
CA PHE A 82 26.75 -0.36 -0.90
C PHE A 82 26.23 -1.65 -0.25
N GLN A 83 26.51 -1.82 1.04
CA GLN A 83 26.08 -2.98 1.80
C GLN A 83 25.27 -2.53 3.02
N PHE A 84 24.01 -2.94 3.06
CA PHE A 84 23.16 -2.76 4.23
C PHE A 84 23.39 -3.88 5.24
N GLU A 85 23.57 -3.48 6.50
CA GLU A 85 23.70 -4.37 7.66
C GLU A 85 22.43 -4.29 8.51
N LEU A 86 21.63 -5.35 8.48
CA LEU A 86 20.23 -5.33 8.92
C LEU A 86 19.98 -6.24 10.11
N THR A 87 19.50 -5.67 11.21
CA THR A 87 18.92 -6.44 12.31
C THR A 87 17.54 -6.96 11.91
N THR A 88 17.29 -8.24 12.15
CA THR A 88 16.07 -8.91 11.66
C THR A 88 15.41 -9.72 12.75
N ALA A 89 14.08 -9.73 12.73
CA ALA A 89 13.29 -10.60 13.58
C ALA A 89 12.07 -11.15 12.85
N ARG A 90 11.62 -12.33 13.26
CA ARG A 90 10.37 -12.93 12.78
C ARG A 90 9.39 -13.16 13.91
N HIS A 91 8.11 -13.22 13.58
CA HIS A 91 7.12 -13.65 14.56
C HIS A 91 7.37 -15.11 15.01
N VAL A 92 7.17 -15.43 16.29
CA VAL A 92 7.40 -16.78 16.86
C VAL A 92 6.57 -17.88 16.19
N ASN A 93 5.36 -17.53 15.76
CA ASN A 93 4.42 -18.42 15.07
C ASN A 93 4.70 -18.64 13.57
N HIS A 94 5.89 -18.26 13.10
CA HIS A 94 6.34 -18.54 11.74
C HIS A 94 7.51 -19.53 11.77
N ASP A 95 7.61 -20.43 10.80
CA ASP A 95 8.74 -21.35 10.63
C ASP A 95 9.90 -20.77 9.77
N PHE A 96 9.87 -19.47 9.46
CA PHE A 96 10.87 -18.82 8.60
C PHE A 96 12.26 -18.93 9.22
N THR A 97 13.24 -19.36 8.43
CA THR A 97 14.60 -19.64 8.92
C THR A 97 15.59 -18.55 8.54
N GLY A 98 16.73 -18.49 9.23
CA GLY A 98 17.81 -17.56 8.87
C GLY A 98 18.35 -17.82 7.45
N GLU A 99 18.40 -19.08 7.01
CA GLU A 99 18.81 -19.42 5.63
C GLU A 99 17.81 -18.91 4.58
N GLN A 100 16.51 -19.02 4.84
CA GLN A 100 15.48 -18.43 3.96
C GLN A 100 15.59 -16.91 3.92
N LEU A 101 15.85 -16.26 5.06
CA LEU A 101 16.09 -14.82 5.11
C LEU A 101 17.31 -14.43 4.26
N ASP A 102 18.44 -15.10 4.45
CA ASP A 102 19.67 -14.83 3.71
C ASP A 102 19.46 -14.98 2.20
N ALA A 103 18.70 -16.00 1.78
CA ALA A 103 18.32 -16.18 0.39
C ALA A 103 17.43 -15.06 -0.15
N LYS A 104 16.47 -14.56 0.64
CA LYS A 104 15.60 -13.43 0.25
C LYS A 104 16.39 -12.12 0.15
N LEU A 105 17.24 -11.82 1.13
CA LEU A 105 18.10 -10.63 1.12
C LEU A 105 19.07 -10.65 -0.06
N SER A 106 19.70 -11.79 -0.33
CA SER A 106 20.58 -11.96 -1.49
C SER A 106 19.82 -11.78 -2.81
N ALA A 107 18.61 -12.35 -2.93
CA ALA A 107 17.80 -12.21 -4.12
C ALA A 107 17.30 -10.77 -4.32
N ALA A 108 16.96 -10.05 -3.25
CA ALA A 108 16.53 -8.65 -3.31
C ALA A 108 17.66 -7.74 -3.81
N GLY A 109 18.90 -7.95 -3.32
CA GLY A 109 20.08 -7.26 -3.86
C GLY A 109 20.31 -7.59 -5.33
N ALA A 110 20.15 -8.86 -5.71
CA ALA A 110 20.29 -9.28 -7.10
C ALA A 110 19.26 -8.62 -8.04
N VAL A 111 18.04 -8.32 -7.58
CA VAL A 111 17.04 -7.57 -8.38
C VAL A 111 17.60 -6.21 -8.79
N LEU A 112 18.18 -5.46 -7.84
CA LEU A 112 18.76 -4.12 -8.07
C LEU A 112 20.02 -4.15 -8.96
N GLN A 113 20.71 -5.29 -9.01
CA GLN A 113 21.93 -5.47 -9.81
C GLN A 113 21.67 -5.88 -11.26
N THR A 114 20.44 -6.28 -11.59
CA THR A 114 20.08 -6.59 -12.98
C THR A 114 19.79 -5.33 -13.77
N MET A 115 20.01 -5.39 -15.09
CA MET A 115 19.61 -4.34 -16.02
C MET A 115 18.42 -4.80 -16.85
N GLU A 116 17.30 -4.12 -16.68
CA GLU A 116 16.10 -4.15 -17.50
C GLU A 116 16.26 -3.24 -18.72
N THR A 117 15.64 -3.63 -19.84
CA THR A 117 15.71 -2.88 -21.10
C THR A 117 14.40 -2.22 -21.50
N GLU A 118 13.30 -2.58 -20.82
CA GLU A 118 11.98 -2.00 -21.07
C GLU A 118 11.78 -0.62 -20.42
N CYS A 119 12.56 -0.28 -19.39
CA CYS A 119 12.50 0.99 -18.65
C CYS A 119 13.89 1.66 -18.61
N PRO A 120 13.98 2.98 -18.36
CA PRO A 120 15.23 3.59 -17.91
C PRO A 120 15.69 2.89 -16.64
N ASP A 121 16.86 2.27 -16.70
CA ASP A 121 17.38 1.44 -15.64
C ASP A 121 18.90 1.57 -15.52
N VAL A 122 19.38 1.57 -14.28
CA VAL A 122 20.78 1.65 -13.91
C VAL A 122 21.07 0.59 -12.87
N ALA A 123 21.93 -0.36 -13.25
CA ALA A 123 22.37 -1.41 -12.35
C ALA A 123 22.98 -0.80 -11.07
N THR A 124 22.51 -1.29 -9.93
CA THR A 124 22.79 -0.74 -8.62
C THR A 124 23.43 -1.83 -7.77
N ASP A 125 24.75 -1.73 -7.52
CA ASP A 125 25.52 -2.76 -6.80
C ASP A 125 25.26 -2.70 -5.29
N VAL A 126 24.08 -3.16 -4.89
CA VAL A 126 23.62 -3.14 -3.51
C VAL A 126 23.44 -4.54 -2.98
N THR A 127 23.92 -4.76 -1.76
CA THR A 127 23.79 -6.03 -1.06
C THR A 127 23.10 -5.83 0.29
N PHE A 128 22.29 -6.81 0.68
CA PHE A 128 21.62 -6.85 1.96
C PHE A 128 22.17 -7.99 2.79
N HIS A 129 22.69 -7.69 3.97
CA HIS A 129 23.22 -8.66 4.90
C HIS A 129 22.53 -8.51 6.24
N ARG A 130 22.12 -9.64 6.84
CA ARG A 130 21.63 -9.59 8.22
C ARG A 130 22.80 -9.48 9.19
N THR A 131 22.65 -8.65 10.21
CA THR A 131 23.55 -8.58 11.34
C THR A 131 23.09 -9.56 12.43
N GLY A 132 23.88 -10.61 12.67
CA GLY A 132 23.63 -11.59 13.72
C GLY A 132 22.56 -12.64 13.37
N ASP A 133 22.01 -13.28 14.39
CA ASP A 133 20.98 -14.31 14.24
C ASP A 133 19.59 -13.71 13.95
N LEU A 134 18.78 -14.44 13.17
CA LEU A 134 17.36 -14.10 12.98
C LEU A 134 16.64 -14.21 14.34
N SER A 135 16.30 -13.05 14.91
CA SER A 135 15.63 -12.95 16.21
C SER A 135 14.14 -13.32 16.11
N THR A 136 13.46 -13.42 17.25
CA THR A 136 12.02 -13.68 17.29
C THR A 136 11.27 -12.65 18.14
N PHE A 137 10.01 -12.38 17.78
CA PHE A 137 9.08 -11.56 18.57
C PHE A 137 7.68 -12.20 18.66
N ASP A 138 6.94 -11.87 19.73
CA ASP A 138 5.57 -12.31 20.00
C ASP A 138 4.67 -11.19 20.56
N SER A 139 5.20 -9.96 20.65
CA SER A 139 4.52 -8.80 21.22
C SER A 139 3.47 -8.17 20.30
N VAL A 140 3.44 -8.57 19.03
CA VAL A 140 2.42 -8.20 18.04
C VAL A 140 1.92 -9.47 17.35
N PRO A 141 0.67 -9.54 16.84
CA PRO A 141 0.17 -10.73 16.18
C PRO A 141 0.94 -11.11 14.90
N ALA A 142 0.96 -12.41 14.57
CA ALA A 142 1.55 -12.92 13.33
C ALA A 142 0.83 -12.43 12.06
N VAL A 143 -0.46 -12.07 12.19
CA VAL A 143 -1.27 -11.50 11.11
C VAL A 143 -1.72 -10.12 11.53
N ILE A 144 -1.19 -9.12 10.84
CA ILE A 144 -1.48 -7.72 11.10
C ILE A 144 -2.78 -7.35 10.39
N THR A 145 -3.73 -6.81 11.15
CA THR A 145 -5.08 -6.48 10.66
C THR A 145 -5.54 -5.06 11.01
N THR A 146 -4.69 -4.28 11.69
CA THR A 146 -4.96 -2.88 12.06
C THR A 146 -3.70 -2.03 11.97
N GLU A 147 -3.89 -0.72 11.78
CA GLU A 147 -2.79 0.24 11.78
C GLU A 147 -2.07 0.26 13.13
N ARG A 148 -2.79 0.07 14.25
CA ARG A 148 -2.15 -0.04 15.58
C ARG A 148 -1.21 -1.24 15.69
N GLN A 149 -1.62 -2.40 15.18
CA GLN A 149 -0.77 -3.60 15.18
C GLN A 149 0.47 -3.38 14.31
N LEU A 150 0.30 -2.70 13.17
CA LEU A 150 1.40 -2.32 12.29
C LEU A 150 2.35 -1.32 12.95
N ASP A 151 1.82 -0.27 13.58
CA ASP A 151 2.61 0.71 14.33
C ASP A 151 3.42 0.04 15.43
N ALA A 152 2.77 -0.81 16.23
CA ALA A 152 3.44 -1.59 17.27
C ALA A 152 4.52 -2.52 16.70
N ALA A 153 4.32 -3.06 15.50
CA ALA A 153 5.33 -3.87 14.83
C ALA A 153 6.53 -3.03 14.43
N PHE A 154 6.32 -1.84 13.87
CA PHE A 154 7.42 -0.94 13.52
C PHE A 154 8.22 -0.43 14.72
N GLU A 155 7.60 -0.26 15.90
CA GLU A 155 8.29 0.13 17.14
C GLU A 155 9.25 -0.94 17.68
N LEU A 156 9.21 -2.17 17.13
CA LEU A 156 10.19 -3.19 17.49
C LEU A 156 11.59 -2.80 17.01
N PRO A 157 12.65 -3.09 17.80
CA PRO A 157 14.02 -2.61 17.56
C PRO A 157 14.75 -3.48 16.52
N PHE A 158 14.15 -3.65 15.35
CA PHE A 158 14.71 -4.40 14.22
C PHE A 158 14.47 -3.61 12.93
N ASP A 159 15.39 -3.71 11.97
CA ASP A 159 15.27 -3.06 10.67
C ASP A 159 14.22 -3.78 9.80
N ILE A 160 14.15 -5.11 9.92
CA ILE A 160 13.17 -5.95 9.23
C ILE A 160 12.38 -6.80 10.23
N LYS A 161 11.05 -6.72 10.16
CA LYS A 161 10.13 -7.57 10.94
C LYS A 161 9.31 -8.45 10.00
N ILE A 162 9.42 -9.76 10.19
CA ILE A 162 8.78 -10.74 9.32
C ILE A 162 7.51 -11.28 9.98
N VAL A 163 6.38 -11.08 9.30
CA VAL A 163 5.05 -11.53 9.72
C VAL A 163 4.49 -12.56 8.73
N GLN A 164 3.37 -13.18 9.10
CA GLN A 164 2.74 -14.21 8.28
C GLN A 164 1.79 -13.62 7.23
N ALA A 165 1.07 -12.55 7.56
CA ALA A 165 0.20 -11.84 6.63
C ALA A 165 -0.11 -10.41 7.13
N MET A 166 -0.47 -9.55 6.20
CA MET A 166 -0.94 -8.19 6.47
C MET A 166 -2.23 -7.96 5.67
N VAL A 167 -3.30 -7.56 6.35
CA VAL A 167 -4.64 -7.40 5.76
C VAL A 167 -5.24 -6.07 6.17
N GLY A 168 -5.49 -5.19 5.21
CA GLY A 168 -6.18 -3.91 5.41
C GLY A 168 -5.40 -2.88 6.22
N VAL A 169 -4.08 -2.81 6.04
CA VAL A 169 -3.19 -1.84 6.71
C VAL A 169 -2.37 -1.02 5.71
N CYS A 170 -1.42 -0.18 6.15
CA CYS A 170 -0.52 0.63 5.32
C CYS A 170 -1.19 1.74 4.51
N GLY A 171 -2.21 2.38 5.07
CA GLY A 171 -2.73 3.62 4.50
C GLY A 171 -3.43 3.46 3.13
N VAL A 172 -3.61 2.23 2.64
CA VAL A 172 -4.48 1.92 1.49
C VAL A 172 -5.96 1.96 1.95
N PHE A 173 -6.34 3.04 2.63
CA PHE A 173 -7.72 3.40 2.90
C PHE A 173 -8.29 4.14 1.68
N ASP A 174 -8.33 3.46 0.54
CA ASP A 174 -9.41 3.74 -0.41
C ASP A 174 -10.72 3.27 0.29
N PRO A 175 -11.80 4.07 0.35
CA PRO A 175 -13.08 3.67 0.94
C PRO A 175 -13.68 2.34 0.44
N GLY A 176 -13.10 1.72 -0.61
CA GLY A 176 -13.36 0.34 -1.04
C GLY A 176 -12.13 -0.59 -1.07
N GLY A 177 -11.02 -0.20 -0.46
CA GLY A 177 -9.65 -0.59 -0.85
C GLY A 177 -8.92 -1.60 0.02
N ALA A 178 -9.48 -2.03 1.16
CA ALA A 178 -8.84 -3.03 2.03
C ALA A 178 -8.27 -4.17 1.17
N SER A 179 -6.99 -4.46 1.37
CA SER A 179 -6.21 -5.38 0.55
C SER A 179 -5.27 -6.21 1.43
N ILE A 180 -4.79 -7.29 0.86
CA ILE A 180 -3.67 -8.03 1.43
C ILE A 180 -2.41 -7.41 0.86
N ILE A 181 -1.55 -6.94 1.75
CA ILE A 181 -0.32 -6.26 1.38
C ILE A 181 0.86 -7.17 1.72
N LEU A 182 1.87 -7.16 0.85
CA LEU A 182 3.05 -8.03 1.00
C LEU A 182 4.10 -7.42 1.91
N GLY A 183 4.15 -6.10 2.05
CA GLY A 183 5.06 -5.39 2.93
C GLY A 183 4.62 -3.97 3.22
N CYS A 184 5.36 -3.32 4.10
CA CYS A 184 5.13 -1.95 4.50
C CYS A 184 6.38 -1.37 5.13
N ALA A 185 6.67 -0.12 4.82
CA ALA A 185 7.85 0.56 5.33
C ALA A 185 7.51 1.83 6.10
N ALA A 186 8.30 2.09 7.14
CA ALA A 186 8.41 3.36 7.81
C ALA A 186 9.71 4.03 7.32
N THR A 187 9.57 5.13 6.59
CA THR A 187 10.69 5.90 6.03
C THR A 187 11.71 6.30 7.08
N GLY A 188 12.98 6.04 6.80
CA GLY A 188 14.10 6.31 7.69
C GLY A 188 14.19 5.40 8.91
N GLU A 189 13.32 4.37 8.99
CA GLU A 189 13.25 3.49 10.15
C GLU A 189 13.40 2.02 9.77
N SER A 190 12.34 1.38 9.28
CA SER A 190 12.27 -0.08 9.19
C SER A 190 11.11 -0.54 8.32
N LEU A 191 11.09 -1.83 7.98
CA LEU A 191 9.96 -2.44 7.27
C LEU A 191 9.37 -3.64 8.00
N VAL A 192 8.08 -3.87 7.77
CA VAL A 192 7.32 -5.06 8.15
C VAL A 192 6.92 -5.78 6.87
N ILE A 193 7.27 -7.05 6.74
CA ILE A 193 7.10 -7.79 5.48
C ILE A 193 6.58 -9.20 5.71
N VAL A 194 5.79 -9.67 4.74
CA VAL A 194 5.33 -11.05 4.68
C VAL A 194 6.48 -11.93 4.16
N SER A 195 6.77 -13.02 4.86
CA SER A 195 7.83 -13.97 4.50
C SER A 195 7.82 -14.46 3.05
N GLU A 196 6.62 -14.67 2.50
CA GLU A 196 6.39 -15.15 1.14
C GLU A 196 6.53 -14.07 0.07
N ALA A 197 6.73 -12.80 0.44
CA ALA A 197 6.90 -11.71 -0.51
C ALA A 197 8.07 -12.00 -1.49
N ASP A 198 7.87 -11.71 -2.77
CA ASP A 198 8.87 -11.88 -3.81
C ASP A 198 10.06 -10.93 -3.60
N PRO A 199 11.30 -11.27 -4.03
CA PRO A 199 12.49 -10.47 -3.73
C PRO A 199 12.43 -9.00 -4.14
N ASP A 200 11.71 -8.68 -5.22
CA ASP A 200 11.51 -7.31 -5.67
C ASP A 200 10.64 -6.50 -4.70
N VAL A 201 9.68 -7.13 -4.01
CA VAL A 201 8.94 -6.48 -2.92
C VAL A 201 9.87 -6.14 -1.77
N TRP A 202 10.83 -7.01 -1.43
CA TRP A 202 11.80 -6.68 -0.38
C TRP A 202 12.65 -5.46 -0.75
N ALA A 203 13.08 -5.38 -2.02
CA ALA A 203 13.81 -4.22 -2.52
C ALA A 203 12.93 -2.95 -2.54
N HIS A 204 11.67 -3.07 -2.98
CA HIS A 204 10.67 -2.00 -2.99
C HIS A 204 10.42 -1.41 -1.60
N GLU A 205 10.11 -2.26 -0.62
CA GLU A 205 9.86 -1.82 0.75
C GLU A 205 11.12 -1.20 1.37
N TRP A 206 12.31 -1.73 1.05
CA TRP A 206 13.54 -1.08 1.48
C TRP A 206 13.76 0.28 0.79
N GLY A 207 13.34 0.44 -0.46
CA GLY A 207 13.33 1.74 -1.14
C GLY A 207 12.50 2.78 -0.38
N HIS A 208 11.33 2.40 0.14
CA HIS A 208 10.55 3.27 1.02
C HIS A 208 11.25 3.58 2.35
N VAL A 209 12.01 2.64 2.91
CA VAL A 209 12.90 2.91 4.06
C VAL A 209 13.96 3.96 3.71
N GLN A 210 14.49 3.95 2.48
CA GLN A 210 15.38 4.99 1.95
C GLN A 210 14.68 6.31 1.61
N GLY A 211 13.36 6.41 1.77
CA GLY A 211 12.58 7.62 1.47
C GLY A 211 12.16 7.77 0.02
N LEU A 212 12.30 6.71 -0.78
CA LEU A 212 11.85 6.73 -2.18
C LEU A 212 10.31 6.69 -2.24
N PRO A 213 9.66 7.62 -2.98
CA PRO A 213 8.24 7.53 -3.27
C PRO A 213 7.98 6.45 -4.34
N HIS A 214 6.70 6.13 -4.54
CA HIS A 214 6.34 5.32 -5.70
C HIS A 214 6.67 6.02 -7.02
N ARG A 215 7.04 5.23 -8.04
CA ARG A 215 7.28 5.68 -9.41
C ARG A 215 6.58 4.77 -10.41
N ASP A 216 5.52 5.28 -11.04
CA ASP A 216 4.61 4.51 -11.90
C ASP A 216 4.72 4.85 -13.39
N ASP A 217 5.83 5.47 -13.80
CA ASP A 217 6.08 5.84 -15.19
C ASP A 217 6.53 4.65 -16.08
N CYS A 218 6.82 3.49 -15.47
CA CYS A 218 7.12 2.25 -16.17
C CYS A 218 6.76 1.00 -15.34
N PRO A 219 6.17 -0.05 -15.94
CA PRO A 219 5.71 -1.26 -15.23
C PRO A 219 6.83 -2.06 -14.53
N ARG A 220 8.10 -1.89 -14.95
CA ARG A 220 9.23 -2.63 -14.36
C ARG A 220 9.94 -1.87 -13.23
N ASN A 221 9.51 -0.66 -12.88
CA ASN A 221 10.14 0.13 -11.83
C ASN A 221 10.09 -0.60 -10.49
N VAL A 222 11.22 -0.73 -9.79
CA VAL A 222 11.26 -1.32 -8.45
C VAL A 222 10.28 -0.60 -7.52
N MET A 223 10.20 0.73 -7.62
CA MET A 223 9.27 1.56 -6.84
C MET A 223 7.85 1.66 -7.42
N HIS A 224 7.41 0.74 -8.28
CA HIS A 224 6.04 0.78 -8.79
C HIS A 224 5.02 0.50 -7.68
N SER A 225 4.00 1.35 -7.54
CA SER A 225 2.97 1.28 -6.50
C SER A 225 2.07 0.03 -6.53
N PHE A 226 2.05 -0.69 -7.64
CA PHE A 226 1.11 -1.79 -7.85
C PHE A 226 1.78 -3.03 -8.39
N GLU A 227 2.74 -2.94 -9.32
CA GLU A 227 3.31 -4.11 -9.96
C GLU A 227 4.41 -4.77 -9.13
N VAL A 228 4.53 -6.09 -9.26
CA VAL A 228 5.65 -6.87 -8.73
C VAL A 228 6.26 -7.69 -9.87
N ALA A 229 7.32 -8.44 -9.56
CA ALA A 229 8.36 -8.86 -10.48
C ALA A 229 9.11 -7.68 -11.13
N THR A 230 9.24 -6.56 -10.44
CA THR A 230 9.93 -5.35 -10.92
C THR A 230 11.44 -5.43 -10.69
N ASN A 231 12.23 -4.67 -11.46
CA ASN A 231 13.69 -4.68 -11.36
C ASN A 231 14.40 -3.45 -11.95
N ALA A 232 13.67 -2.41 -12.39
CA ALA A 232 14.26 -1.19 -12.94
C ALA A 232 14.41 -0.10 -11.88
N VAL A 233 15.59 0.51 -11.83
CA VAL A 233 16.00 1.55 -10.88
C VAL A 233 16.54 2.74 -11.69
N ASN A 234 16.04 3.95 -11.47
CA ASN A 234 16.60 5.15 -12.11
C ASN A 234 17.80 5.71 -11.33
N ASP A 235 18.47 6.75 -11.84
CA ASP A 235 19.63 7.35 -11.18
C ASP A 235 19.34 7.83 -9.74
N ALA A 236 18.18 8.43 -9.50
CA ALA A 236 17.79 8.93 -8.17
C ALA A 236 17.53 7.79 -7.17
N GLU A 237 16.86 6.72 -7.61
CA GLU A 237 16.65 5.52 -6.80
C GLU A 237 17.98 4.82 -6.50
N ARG A 238 18.87 4.74 -7.49
CA ARG A 238 20.23 4.20 -7.33
C ARG A 238 21.02 5.00 -6.30
N ALA A 239 20.97 6.34 -6.38
CA ALA A 239 21.60 7.22 -5.40
C ALA A 239 21.16 6.89 -3.97
N ALA A 240 19.84 6.78 -3.75
CA ALA A 240 19.29 6.47 -2.44
C ALA A 240 19.64 5.06 -1.95
N PHE A 241 19.72 4.06 -2.83
CA PHE A 241 20.14 2.71 -2.43
C PHE A 241 21.65 2.60 -2.15
N LEU A 242 22.46 3.53 -2.66
CA LEU A 242 23.91 3.57 -2.45
C LEU A 242 24.33 4.42 -1.24
N THR A 243 23.37 4.93 -0.46
CA THR A 243 23.63 5.71 0.76
C THR A 243 23.12 5.00 2.02
N PRO A 244 23.63 5.35 3.21
CA PRO A 244 23.08 4.86 4.46
C PRO A 244 21.63 5.29 4.66
N THR A 245 20.84 4.44 5.34
CA THR A 245 19.44 4.77 5.67
C THR A 245 19.34 6.14 6.35
N PRO A 246 18.51 7.06 5.83
CA PRO A 246 18.31 8.36 6.45
C PRO A 246 17.82 8.21 7.89
N LYS A 247 18.47 8.87 8.85
CA LYS A 247 18.05 8.83 10.26
C LYS A 247 16.91 9.78 10.59
N VAL A 248 16.25 10.31 9.57
CA VAL A 248 15.13 11.25 9.74
C VAL A 248 13.91 10.44 10.17
N ARG A 249 13.65 10.40 11.47
CA ARG A 249 12.34 9.97 11.97
C ARG A 249 11.32 11.02 11.57
N VAL A 250 10.62 10.77 10.47
CA VAL A 250 9.42 11.53 10.15
C VAL A 250 8.42 11.22 11.26
N PRO A 251 7.98 12.21 12.07
CA PRO A 251 7.02 11.95 13.14
C PRO A 251 5.78 11.30 12.54
N ARG A 252 5.49 10.05 12.92
CA ARG A 252 4.25 9.41 12.49
C ARG A 252 3.07 10.15 13.07
N ILE A 253 2.13 10.50 12.21
CA ILE A 253 0.84 11.07 12.61
C ILE A 253 -0.02 9.91 13.14
N THR A 254 0.28 9.43 14.35
CA THR A 254 -0.38 8.28 14.99
C THR A 254 -1.75 8.61 15.59
N THR A 255 -2.11 9.89 15.64
CA THR A 255 -3.43 10.34 16.04
C THR A 255 -4.07 11.05 14.84
N PRO A 256 -5.26 10.64 14.39
CA PRO A 256 -6.06 11.49 13.51
C PRO A 256 -6.15 12.84 14.23
N PRO A 257 -5.67 13.93 13.63
CA PRO A 257 -5.46 15.15 14.38
C PRO A 257 -6.80 15.64 14.94
N GLU A 258 -6.79 16.09 16.20
CA GLU A 258 -7.97 16.35 17.05
C GLU A 258 -9.03 17.29 16.39
N TRP A 259 -8.64 18.06 15.38
CA TRP A 259 -9.53 18.90 14.56
C TRP A 259 -10.45 18.14 13.59
N LEU A 260 -10.24 16.84 13.35
CA LEU A 260 -11.18 15.97 12.63
C LEU A 260 -12.42 15.60 13.47
N GLY A 261 -12.37 15.80 14.80
CA GLY A 261 -13.47 15.47 15.72
C GLY A 261 -14.68 16.40 15.70
N GLY A 262 -14.72 17.43 14.84
CA GLY A 262 -15.78 18.44 14.86
C GLY A 262 -16.36 18.88 13.50
N ALA A 263 -15.78 18.49 12.37
CA ALA A 263 -16.19 19.02 11.06
C ALA A 263 -15.96 18.02 9.91
N VAL A 264 -16.66 16.88 9.93
CA VAL A 264 -16.73 15.95 8.78
C VAL A 264 -17.63 16.49 7.65
N GLU A 265 -18.13 17.73 7.74
CA GLU A 265 -19.04 18.30 6.73
C GLU A 265 -18.36 18.83 5.47
N LYS A 266 -17.01 18.91 5.43
CA LYS A 266 -16.27 19.23 4.21
C LYS A 266 -15.02 18.36 4.10
N ALA A 267 -15.19 17.18 3.50
CA ALA A 267 -14.07 16.40 3.00
C ALA A 267 -13.19 17.29 2.11
N ILE A 268 -11.89 17.35 2.42
CA ILE A 268 -10.88 17.79 1.45
C ILE A 268 -11.00 16.79 0.29
N PRO A 269 -11.28 17.22 -0.95
CA PRO A 269 -11.31 16.29 -2.06
C PRO A 269 -9.94 15.64 -2.16
N VAL A 270 -9.91 14.31 -2.20
CA VAL A 270 -8.69 13.49 -2.29
C VAL A 270 -7.79 13.96 -3.45
N ASN A 271 -8.38 14.57 -4.48
CA ASN A 271 -7.69 15.20 -5.61
C ASN A 271 -6.87 16.48 -5.27
N ALA A 272 -6.84 16.94 -4.02
CA ALA A 272 -6.09 18.13 -3.59
C ALA A 272 -4.74 17.83 -2.93
N LEU A 273 -4.37 16.55 -2.76
CA LEU A 273 -3.03 16.16 -2.36
C LEU A 273 -2.14 16.07 -3.61
N PRO A 274 -1.13 16.94 -3.78
CA PRO A 274 -0.17 16.80 -4.87
C PRO A 274 0.64 15.49 -4.65
N GLY A 275 0.62 14.58 -5.63
CA GLY A 275 1.49 13.40 -5.65
C GLY A 275 0.80 12.03 -5.68
N VAL A 276 -0.51 11.92 -5.46
CA VAL A 276 -1.24 10.68 -5.74
C VAL A 276 -1.61 10.67 -7.22
N VAL A 277 -0.66 10.25 -8.07
CA VAL A 277 -0.94 10.00 -9.48
C VAL A 277 -1.77 8.73 -9.54
N ASP A 278 -3.03 8.82 -9.97
CA ASP A 278 -3.80 7.63 -10.35
C ASP A 278 -2.95 6.80 -11.33
N PRO A 279 -2.95 5.46 -11.23
CA PRO A 279 -2.19 4.60 -12.14
C PRO A 279 -2.43 5.05 -13.58
N LEU A 280 -1.36 5.14 -14.38
CA LEU A 280 -1.43 5.67 -15.74
C LEU A 280 -2.65 5.06 -16.48
N PRO A 281 -3.66 5.87 -16.83
CA PRO A 281 -4.94 5.38 -17.32
C PRO A 281 -4.83 4.44 -18.54
N GLY A 282 -3.72 4.53 -19.28
CA GLY A 282 -3.47 3.73 -20.47
C GLY A 282 -3.22 2.24 -20.22
N GLU A 283 -2.61 1.86 -19.10
CA GLU A 283 -2.18 0.47 -18.89
C GLU A 283 -3.29 -0.42 -18.31
N LEU A 284 -4.12 0.16 -17.44
CA LEU A 284 -5.33 -0.48 -16.94
C LEU A 284 -6.44 -0.51 -18.00
N ALA A 285 -6.45 0.44 -18.92
CA ALA A 285 -7.45 0.49 -19.98
C ALA A 285 -7.34 -0.72 -20.93
N ARG A 286 -8.51 -1.15 -21.42
CA ARG A 286 -8.58 -2.11 -22.52
C ARG A 286 -8.15 -1.45 -23.82
N THR A 287 -7.19 -2.05 -24.50
CA THR A 287 -6.69 -1.52 -25.77
C THR A 287 -7.70 -1.73 -26.91
N SER A 288 -7.66 -0.88 -27.93
CA SER A 288 -8.59 -0.99 -29.07
C SER A 288 -8.37 -2.31 -29.82
N GLY A 289 -9.41 -3.15 -29.89
CA GLY A 289 -9.36 -4.46 -30.56
C GLY A 289 -9.00 -5.64 -29.65
N GLU A 290 -8.59 -5.39 -28.40
CA GLU A 290 -8.39 -6.45 -27.39
C GLU A 290 -9.74 -7.03 -26.96
N SER A 291 -9.84 -8.36 -26.96
CA SER A 291 -11.04 -9.03 -26.49
C SER A 291 -11.20 -8.85 -24.97
N LEU A 292 -12.43 -8.93 -24.47
CA LEU A 292 -12.65 -8.88 -23.02
C LEU A 292 -11.94 -10.04 -22.29
N ASP A 293 -11.83 -11.22 -22.90
CA ASP A 293 -11.14 -12.37 -22.29
C ASP A 293 -9.63 -12.15 -22.20
N ASP A 294 -9.02 -11.61 -23.26
CA ASP A 294 -7.59 -11.31 -23.28
C ASP A 294 -7.26 -10.23 -22.26
N TRP A 295 -8.09 -9.18 -22.19
CA TRP A 295 -7.93 -8.10 -21.22
C TRP A 295 -8.10 -8.58 -19.77
N LEU A 296 -9.16 -9.34 -19.48
CA LEU A 296 -9.38 -9.91 -18.15
C LEU A 296 -8.25 -10.87 -17.77
N GLY A 297 -7.82 -11.70 -18.71
CA GLY A 297 -6.69 -12.61 -18.56
C GLY A 297 -5.42 -11.85 -18.21
N ARG A 298 -5.11 -10.77 -18.92
CA ARG A 298 -3.95 -9.91 -18.66
C ARG A 298 -4.05 -9.24 -17.31
N ILE A 299 -5.16 -8.55 -17.00
CA ILE A 299 -5.26 -7.75 -15.79
C ILE A 299 -5.22 -8.60 -14.52
N VAL A 300 -5.93 -9.74 -14.46
CA VAL A 300 -5.95 -10.54 -13.22
C VAL A 300 -4.71 -11.41 -13.05
N ARG A 301 -3.97 -11.71 -14.13
CA ARG A 301 -2.71 -12.48 -14.07
C ARG A 301 -1.48 -11.62 -13.79
N LYS A 302 -1.60 -10.29 -13.80
CA LYS A 302 -0.57 -9.43 -13.22
C LYS A 302 -0.48 -9.70 -11.72
N ARG A 303 0.72 -9.68 -11.17
CA ARG A 303 0.90 -9.72 -9.72
C ARG A 303 0.86 -8.29 -9.20
N TYR A 304 0.15 -8.10 -8.08
CA TYR A 304 -0.03 -6.79 -7.50
C TYR A 304 0.39 -6.74 -6.04
N LEU A 305 1.05 -5.65 -5.63
CA LEU A 305 1.44 -5.37 -4.24
C LEU A 305 0.21 -5.23 -3.34
N ALA A 306 -0.77 -4.42 -3.77
CA ALA A 306 -2.02 -4.14 -3.05
C ALA A 306 -3.27 -4.77 -3.70
N GLY A 307 -3.09 -5.74 -4.59
CA GLY A 307 -4.17 -6.32 -5.39
C GLY A 307 -4.56 -5.47 -6.61
N VAL A 308 -5.47 -6.00 -7.44
CA VAL A 308 -5.90 -5.29 -8.66
C VAL A 308 -6.52 -3.93 -8.34
N PRO A 309 -6.19 -2.86 -9.07
CA PRO A 309 -6.77 -1.53 -8.87
C PRO A 309 -8.27 -1.48 -9.16
N ALA A 310 -9.05 -0.80 -8.32
CA ALA A 310 -10.50 -0.64 -8.51
C ALA A 310 -10.84 0.11 -9.80
N ALA A 311 -10.03 1.10 -10.17
CA ALA A 311 -10.22 1.91 -11.38
C ALA A 311 -10.25 1.07 -12.68
N ALA A 312 -9.56 -0.08 -12.70
CA ALA A 312 -9.59 -0.99 -13.85
C ALA A 312 -11.00 -1.57 -14.12
N PHE A 313 -11.88 -1.56 -13.12
CA PHE A 313 -13.23 -2.12 -13.18
C PHE A 313 -14.34 -1.06 -13.08
N ALA A 314 -14.01 0.22 -13.20
CA ALA A 314 -14.99 1.31 -13.09
C ALA A 314 -16.13 1.21 -14.13
N ASP A 315 -15.83 0.66 -15.32
CA ASP A 315 -16.77 0.46 -16.42
C ASP A 315 -17.28 -1.00 -16.54
N ALA A 316 -17.08 -1.82 -15.51
CA ALA A 316 -17.48 -3.23 -15.54
C ALA A 316 -19.00 -3.40 -15.71
N ASP A 317 -19.39 -4.42 -16.47
CA ASP A 317 -20.80 -4.81 -16.68
C ASP A 317 -21.06 -6.27 -16.27
N GLU A 318 -22.31 -6.74 -16.45
CA GLU A 318 -22.74 -8.10 -16.10
C GLU A 318 -21.89 -9.20 -16.79
N GLN A 319 -21.37 -8.94 -18.00
CA GLN A 319 -20.56 -9.93 -18.73
C GLN A 319 -19.22 -10.18 -18.04
N TRP A 320 -18.68 -9.18 -17.34
CA TRP A 320 -17.39 -9.26 -16.68
C TRP A 320 -17.45 -10.22 -15.50
N ALA A 321 -18.47 -10.10 -14.66
CA ALA A 321 -18.65 -11.00 -13.52
C ALA A 321 -18.83 -12.45 -13.96
N GLY A 322 -19.59 -12.72 -15.03
CA GLY A 322 -19.72 -14.06 -15.59
C GLY A 322 -18.37 -14.67 -16.04
N LYS A 323 -17.54 -13.88 -16.73
CA LYS A 323 -16.20 -14.30 -17.17
C LYS A 323 -15.23 -14.50 -16.01
N LEU A 324 -15.15 -13.55 -15.08
CA LEU A 324 -14.32 -13.65 -13.88
C LEU A 324 -14.74 -14.84 -13.00
N SER A 325 -16.03 -15.09 -12.87
CA SER A 325 -16.55 -16.26 -12.16
C SER A 325 -16.10 -17.56 -12.83
N ALA A 326 -16.17 -17.65 -14.16
CA ALA A 326 -15.63 -18.80 -14.90
C ALA A 326 -14.10 -18.95 -14.69
N MET A 327 -13.36 -17.85 -14.61
CA MET A 327 -11.92 -17.89 -14.32
C MET A 327 -11.60 -18.43 -12.92
N LEU A 328 -12.49 -18.32 -11.93
CA LEU A 328 -12.26 -18.95 -10.61
C LEU A 328 -12.27 -20.50 -10.68
N ASP A 329 -12.99 -21.08 -11.65
CA ASP A 329 -13.04 -22.54 -11.88
C ASP A 329 -11.86 -23.06 -12.71
N ASP A 330 -11.13 -22.17 -13.40
CA ASP A 330 -9.99 -22.54 -14.23
C ASP A 330 -8.81 -22.98 -13.36
N ALA A 331 -8.23 -24.15 -13.66
CA ALA A 331 -7.03 -24.62 -12.98
C ALA A 331 -5.79 -23.78 -13.35
N GLY A 332 -5.79 -23.14 -14.53
CA GLY A 332 -4.72 -22.27 -15.00
C GLY A 332 -4.65 -20.91 -14.29
N THR A 333 -5.59 -20.59 -13.41
CA THR A 333 -5.68 -19.30 -12.71
C THR A 333 -5.51 -19.40 -11.20
N VAL A 334 -5.16 -20.58 -10.66
CA VAL A 334 -5.08 -20.84 -9.21
C VAL A 334 -4.24 -19.78 -8.47
N GLY A 335 -3.04 -19.47 -8.97
CA GLY A 335 -2.15 -18.44 -8.40
C GLY A 335 -2.62 -17.00 -8.59
N PHE A 336 -3.77 -16.77 -9.23
CA PHE A 336 -4.34 -15.45 -9.51
C PHE A 336 -5.76 -15.30 -8.95
N ARG A 337 -6.26 -16.30 -8.22
CA ARG A 337 -7.64 -16.29 -7.71
C ARG A 337 -7.91 -15.11 -6.79
N ARG A 338 -6.94 -14.67 -5.99
CA ARG A 338 -7.04 -13.43 -5.19
C ARG A 338 -7.44 -12.23 -6.05
N ASN A 339 -6.72 -12.02 -7.16
CA ASN A 339 -7.01 -10.92 -8.09
C ASN A 339 -8.38 -11.06 -8.76
N ILE A 340 -8.75 -12.29 -9.12
CA ILE A 340 -10.05 -12.59 -9.72
C ILE A 340 -11.18 -12.27 -8.72
N VAL A 341 -11.06 -12.70 -7.46
CA VAL A 341 -12.06 -12.41 -6.42
C VAL A 341 -12.18 -10.90 -6.17
N ARG A 342 -11.06 -10.18 -6.11
CA ARG A 342 -11.04 -8.72 -5.99
C ARG A 342 -11.79 -8.05 -7.14
N ALA A 343 -11.46 -8.43 -8.37
CA ALA A 343 -12.12 -7.97 -9.59
C ALA A 343 -13.63 -8.24 -9.59
N VAL A 344 -14.05 -9.45 -9.15
CA VAL A 344 -15.47 -9.80 -8.98
C VAL A 344 -16.16 -8.84 -8.00
N GLY A 345 -15.51 -8.51 -6.88
CA GLY A 345 -16.03 -7.56 -5.91
C GLY A 345 -16.26 -6.16 -6.48
N PHE A 346 -15.39 -5.68 -7.38
CA PHE A 346 -15.54 -4.38 -8.04
C PHE A 346 -16.60 -4.35 -9.14
N CYS A 347 -16.92 -5.50 -9.75
CA CYS A 347 -17.94 -5.56 -10.81
C CYS A 347 -19.38 -5.31 -10.28
N GLY A 348 -19.61 -5.37 -8.97
CA GLY A 348 -20.90 -5.04 -8.35
C GLY A 348 -22.04 -6.02 -8.65
N GLN A 349 -21.74 -7.22 -9.17
CA GLN A 349 -22.76 -8.18 -9.62
C GLN A 349 -23.12 -9.18 -8.51
N PRO A 350 -24.34 -9.12 -7.93
CA PRO A 350 -24.67 -9.85 -6.71
C PRO A 350 -24.85 -11.37 -6.87
N GLU A 351 -25.03 -11.87 -8.08
CA GLU A 351 -25.18 -13.31 -8.34
C GLU A 351 -23.94 -14.12 -7.93
N VAL A 352 -22.78 -13.47 -7.80
CA VAL A 352 -21.53 -14.10 -7.36
C VAL A 352 -21.45 -14.27 -5.84
N CYS A 353 -22.31 -13.61 -5.05
CA CYS A 353 -22.26 -13.65 -3.58
C CYS A 353 -22.33 -15.08 -3.04
N GLY A 354 -23.27 -15.90 -3.53
CA GLY A 354 -23.40 -17.29 -3.11
C GLY A 354 -22.17 -18.14 -3.42
N ARG A 355 -21.48 -17.83 -4.52
CA ARG A 355 -20.24 -18.50 -4.92
C ARG A 355 -19.07 -18.10 -4.02
N LEU A 356 -18.93 -16.83 -3.68
CA LEU A 356 -17.90 -16.35 -2.75
C LEU A 356 -18.10 -16.91 -1.34
N VAL A 357 -19.35 -16.99 -0.87
CA VAL A 357 -19.70 -17.69 0.38
C VAL A 357 -19.28 -19.17 0.31
N GLY A 358 -19.60 -19.84 -0.80
CA GLY A 358 -19.19 -21.22 -1.04
C GLY A 358 -17.68 -21.40 -1.03
N LEU A 359 -16.92 -20.47 -1.61
CA LEU A 359 -15.45 -20.47 -1.61
C LEU A 359 -14.90 -20.43 -0.18
N ILE A 360 -15.39 -19.50 0.65
CA ILE A 360 -14.97 -19.37 2.05
C ILE A 360 -15.32 -20.62 2.86
N GLN A 361 -16.52 -21.17 2.66
CA GLN A 361 -17.03 -22.32 3.44
C GLN A 361 -16.43 -23.66 3.01
N SER A 362 -15.97 -23.78 1.76
CA SER A 362 -15.41 -25.03 1.22
C SER A 362 -13.89 -25.14 1.39
N ALA A 363 -13.22 -24.08 1.86
CA ALA A 363 -11.80 -24.12 2.16
C ALA A 363 -11.49 -25.20 3.20
N ALA A 364 -10.45 -25.99 2.92
CA ALA A 364 -10.03 -27.11 3.76
C ALA A 364 -8.54 -27.41 3.58
N GLY A 365 -7.94 -28.04 4.60
CA GLY A 365 -6.52 -28.41 4.60
C GLY A 365 -5.58 -27.25 4.95
N GLU A 366 -4.27 -27.48 4.81
CA GLU A 366 -3.28 -26.41 4.92
C GLU A 366 -3.32 -25.56 3.66
N LEU A 367 -3.68 -24.29 3.81
CA LEU A 367 -3.79 -23.35 2.71
C LEU A 367 -2.41 -22.82 2.34
N THR A 368 -2.19 -22.61 1.05
CA THR A 368 -1.11 -21.75 0.57
C THR A 368 -1.40 -20.27 0.86
N PHE A 369 -0.39 -19.41 0.78
CA PHE A 369 -0.57 -17.95 0.91
C PHE A 369 -1.59 -17.40 -0.10
N ASP A 370 -1.56 -17.87 -1.34
CA ASP A 370 -2.51 -17.46 -2.39
C ASP A 370 -3.95 -17.90 -2.08
N GLU A 371 -4.13 -19.12 -1.56
CA GLU A 371 -5.46 -19.62 -1.17
C GLU A 371 -6.01 -18.89 0.05
N PHE A 372 -5.18 -18.67 1.07
CA PHE A 372 -5.53 -17.84 2.21
C PHE A 372 -5.91 -16.42 1.75
N GLY A 373 -5.09 -15.84 0.87
CA GLY A 373 -5.34 -14.50 0.35
C GLY A 373 -6.61 -14.40 -0.49
N CYS A 374 -6.93 -15.46 -1.23
CA CYS A 374 -8.19 -15.59 -1.95
C CYS A 374 -9.41 -15.60 -1.00
N ILE A 375 -9.34 -16.34 0.12
CA ILE A 375 -10.41 -16.38 1.13
C ILE A 375 -10.59 -15.01 1.79
N ALA A 376 -9.50 -14.39 2.23
CA ALA A 376 -9.53 -13.08 2.85
C ALA A 376 -10.11 -12.02 1.90
N GLU A 377 -9.70 -12.02 0.63
CA GLU A 377 -10.27 -11.14 -0.38
C GLU A 377 -11.76 -11.42 -0.65
N ALA A 378 -12.22 -12.67 -0.50
CA ALA A 378 -13.63 -13.02 -0.67
C ALA A 378 -14.53 -12.37 0.39
N PHE A 379 -14.05 -12.23 1.63
CA PHE A 379 -14.76 -11.44 2.66
C PHE A 379 -14.91 -9.97 2.21
N LEU A 380 -13.81 -9.36 1.78
CA LEU A 380 -13.79 -7.96 1.35
C LEU A 380 -14.67 -7.73 0.12
N ALA A 381 -14.64 -8.66 -0.84
CA ALA A 381 -15.52 -8.66 -2.00
C ALA A 381 -17.00 -8.78 -1.61
N LEU A 382 -17.36 -9.63 -0.63
CA LEU A 382 -18.73 -9.68 -0.10
C LEU A 382 -19.15 -8.35 0.54
N GLY A 383 -18.23 -7.66 1.23
CA GLY A 383 -18.46 -6.32 1.77
C GLY A 383 -18.84 -5.32 0.67
N ARG A 384 -18.06 -5.28 -0.41
CA ARG A 384 -18.30 -4.42 -1.59
C ARG A 384 -19.58 -4.78 -2.36
N LEU A 385 -19.95 -6.06 -2.40
CA LEU A 385 -21.13 -6.55 -3.12
C LEU A 385 -22.44 -6.38 -2.33
N ALA A 386 -22.38 -6.28 -1.00
CA ALA A 386 -23.57 -6.20 -0.15
C ALA A 386 -24.56 -5.06 -0.52
N PRO A 387 -24.13 -3.83 -0.87
CA PRO A 387 -25.05 -2.78 -1.36
C PRO A 387 -25.84 -3.18 -2.62
N HIS A 388 -25.28 -4.07 -3.43
CA HIS A 388 -25.81 -4.50 -4.71
C HIS A 388 -26.58 -5.82 -4.63
N ASP A 389 -26.57 -6.51 -3.48
CA ASP A 389 -27.18 -7.83 -3.28
C ASP A 389 -28.63 -7.77 -2.78
N PRO A 390 -29.64 -7.91 -3.67
CA PRO A 390 -31.05 -7.84 -3.29
C PRO A 390 -31.50 -9.02 -2.44
N THR A 391 -30.74 -10.13 -2.45
CA THR A 391 -31.05 -11.31 -1.64
C THR A 391 -30.60 -11.14 -0.19
N GLY A 392 -29.70 -10.19 0.06
CA GLY A 392 -29.06 -9.99 1.35
C GLY A 392 -28.13 -11.13 1.77
N THR A 393 -27.72 -12.00 0.83
CA THR A 393 -26.82 -13.13 1.09
C THR A 393 -25.49 -12.66 1.67
N ALA A 394 -24.85 -11.68 1.03
CA ALA A 394 -23.57 -11.14 1.47
C ALA A 394 -23.67 -10.52 2.87
N LEU A 395 -24.63 -9.61 3.08
CA LEU A 395 -24.80 -8.96 4.37
C LEU A 395 -25.14 -9.98 5.49
N ALA A 396 -26.07 -10.91 5.24
CA ALA A 396 -26.44 -11.91 6.24
C ALA A 396 -25.24 -12.80 6.62
N PHE A 397 -24.44 -13.21 5.63
CA PHE A 397 -23.21 -13.97 5.87
C PHE A 397 -22.21 -13.20 6.73
N LEU A 398 -21.94 -11.93 6.40
CA LEU A 398 -21.00 -11.09 7.15
C LEU A 398 -21.49 -10.78 8.58
N MET A 399 -22.79 -10.54 8.76
CA MET A 399 -23.40 -10.24 10.07
C MET A 399 -23.27 -11.38 11.07
N ASP A 400 -23.56 -12.60 10.59
CA ASP A 400 -23.43 -13.82 11.38
C ASP A 400 -21.94 -14.20 11.48
N GLY A 401 -21.15 -13.96 10.44
CA GLY A 401 -19.69 -14.12 10.41
C GLY A 401 -18.96 -13.26 11.44
N ALA A 402 -19.48 -12.10 11.82
CA ALA A 402 -18.86 -11.23 12.83
C ALA A 402 -18.88 -11.81 14.26
N ASP A 403 -19.52 -12.96 14.49
CA ASP A 403 -19.50 -13.67 15.76
C ASP A 403 -18.46 -14.80 15.76
N VAL A 404 -17.46 -14.74 16.64
CA VAL A 404 -16.43 -15.78 16.77
C VAL A 404 -17.03 -17.15 17.14
N ALA A 405 -18.14 -17.19 17.90
CA ALA A 405 -18.79 -18.44 18.30
C ALA A 405 -19.39 -19.18 17.10
N ARG A 406 -19.82 -18.45 16.05
CA ARG A 406 -20.25 -19.04 14.77
C ARG A 406 -19.11 -19.85 14.16
N TRP A 407 -17.93 -19.26 14.05
CA TRP A 407 -16.78 -19.93 13.44
C TRP A 407 -16.26 -21.07 14.29
N ASN A 408 -16.20 -20.90 15.62
CA ASN A 408 -15.85 -22.02 16.51
C ASN A 408 -16.81 -23.21 16.33
N SER A 409 -18.11 -22.95 16.14
CA SER A 409 -19.10 -24.00 15.89
C SER A 409 -19.00 -24.60 14.49
N ALA A 410 -18.67 -23.78 13.48
CA ALA A 410 -18.47 -24.23 12.11
C ALA A 410 -17.18 -25.07 11.97
N ALA A 411 -16.20 -24.84 12.85
CA ALA A 411 -14.89 -25.48 12.88
C ALA A 411 -14.23 -25.49 11.48
N PRO A 412 -13.72 -24.33 11.00
CA PRO A 412 -13.13 -24.22 9.67
C PRO A 412 -12.14 -25.37 9.44
N ALA A 413 -12.34 -26.11 8.35
CA ALA A 413 -11.57 -27.32 8.06
C ALA A 413 -10.17 -27.01 7.49
N TRP A 414 -9.73 -25.75 7.59
CA TRP A 414 -8.48 -25.26 7.02
C TRP A 414 -7.55 -24.68 8.10
N SER A 415 -6.27 -24.62 7.77
CA SER A 415 -5.23 -23.96 8.52
C SER A 415 -4.35 -23.13 7.60
N PHE A 416 -3.71 -22.09 8.12
CA PHE A 416 -2.67 -21.36 7.41
C PHE A 416 -1.58 -20.99 8.43
N GLY A 417 -0.42 -21.64 8.34
CA GLY A 417 0.64 -21.54 9.34
C GLY A 417 0.11 -21.84 10.74
N ALA A 418 0.28 -20.90 11.68
CA ALA A 418 -0.23 -21.08 13.05
C ALA A 418 -1.73 -20.79 13.21
N MET A 419 -2.42 -20.37 12.15
CA MET A 419 -3.85 -20.07 12.23
C MET A 419 -4.66 -21.32 11.97
N HIS A 420 -5.12 -21.93 13.05
CA HIS A 420 -6.05 -23.06 13.05
C HIS A 420 -6.98 -22.98 14.27
N GLY A 421 -8.10 -23.70 14.24
CA GLY A 421 -9.06 -23.74 15.35
C GLY A 421 -9.53 -22.34 15.77
N ASP A 422 -9.43 -22.02 17.05
CA ASP A 422 -9.88 -20.74 17.62
C ASP A 422 -9.20 -19.51 16.99
N ALA A 423 -7.92 -19.63 16.59
CA ALA A 423 -7.19 -18.53 15.95
C ALA A 423 -7.76 -18.23 14.55
N ALA A 424 -8.04 -19.27 13.76
CA ALA A 424 -8.69 -19.14 12.46
C ALA A 424 -10.12 -18.58 12.61
N ALA A 425 -10.87 -19.04 13.62
CA ALA A 425 -12.20 -18.52 13.92
C ALA A 425 -12.20 -17.03 14.29
N GLY A 426 -11.23 -16.62 15.13
CA GLY A 426 -11.01 -15.22 15.48
C GLY A 426 -10.73 -14.37 14.24
N LEU A 427 -9.81 -14.80 13.38
CA LEU A 427 -9.51 -14.09 12.14
C LEU A 427 -10.74 -13.97 11.22
N MET A 428 -11.51 -15.04 11.05
CA MET A 428 -12.72 -15.04 10.22
C MET A 428 -13.78 -14.05 10.73
N ALA A 429 -13.91 -13.94 12.05
CA ALA A 429 -14.77 -12.93 12.67
C ALA A 429 -14.27 -11.51 12.38
N ARG A 430 -12.96 -11.27 12.50
CA ARG A 430 -12.33 -9.98 12.20
C ARG A 430 -12.50 -9.58 10.73
N MET A 431 -12.26 -10.50 9.79
CA MET A 431 -12.50 -10.24 8.36
C MET A 431 -13.97 -9.93 8.07
N SER A 432 -14.89 -10.58 8.77
CA SER A 432 -16.33 -10.26 8.67
C SER A 432 -16.64 -8.85 9.19
N ILE A 433 -16.07 -8.46 10.33
CA ILE A 433 -16.20 -7.12 10.94
C ILE A 433 -15.67 -6.04 9.99
N MET A 434 -14.45 -6.21 9.46
CA MET A 434 -13.84 -5.31 8.48
C MET A 434 -14.73 -5.17 7.25
N SER A 435 -15.24 -6.30 6.73
CA SER A 435 -16.07 -6.32 5.53
C SER A 435 -17.46 -5.70 5.75
N LEU A 436 -18.01 -5.77 6.97
CA LEU A 436 -19.21 -5.02 7.35
C LEU A 436 -18.98 -3.51 7.22
N GLY A 437 -17.77 -3.03 7.52
CA GLY A 437 -17.29 -1.68 7.29
C GLY A 437 -17.39 -1.20 5.83
N LEU A 438 -17.29 -2.12 4.87
CA LEU A 438 -17.36 -1.81 3.44
C LEU A 438 -18.79 -1.76 2.88
N THR A 439 -19.78 -2.25 3.64
CA THR A 439 -21.15 -2.43 3.13
C THR A 439 -21.94 -1.14 3.00
N GLY A 440 -21.60 -0.08 3.74
CA GLY A 440 -22.44 1.12 3.85
C GLY A 440 -23.88 0.88 4.36
N ASP A 441 -24.23 -0.32 4.85
CA ASP A 441 -25.59 -0.68 5.27
C ASP A 441 -25.85 -0.25 6.73
N ALA A 442 -26.96 0.43 6.98
CA ALA A 442 -27.31 0.91 8.33
C ALA A 442 -27.44 -0.23 9.36
N ARG A 443 -27.84 -1.43 8.93
CA ARG A 443 -27.87 -2.62 9.80
C ARG A 443 -26.45 -3.02 10.20
N ALA A 444 -25.48 -2.95 9.28
CA ALA A 444 -24.08 -3.28 9.57
C ALA A 444 -23.54 -2.36 10.67
N ILE A 445 -23.80 -1.05 10.58
CA ILE A 445 -23.47 -0.07 11.63
C ILE A 445 -24.09 -0.47 12.99
N GLN A 446 -25.37 -0.84 13.01
CA GLN A 446 -26.04 -1.28 14.25
C GLN A 446 -25.38 -2.53 14.83
N ARG A 447 -25.02 -3.51 13.99
CA ARG A 447 -24.32 -4.73 14.42
C ARG A 447 -22.94 -4.41 14.98
N LEU A 448 -22.14 -3.62 14.28
CA LEU A 448 -20.82 -3.20 14.74
C LEU A 448 -20.90 -2.43 16.07
N THR A 449 -21.88 -1.53 16.21
CA THR A 449 -22.13 -0.81 17.46
C THR A 449 -22.49 -1.77 18.60
N ALA A 450 -23.34 -2.76 18.35
CA ALA A 450 -23.71 -3.75 19.36
C ALA A 450 -22.53 -4.66 19.75
N LEU A 451 -21.70 -5.05 18.78
CA LEU A 451 -20.46 -5.79 19.04
C LEU A 451 -19.51 -4.97 19.91
N ARG A 452 -19.29 -3.70 19.56
CA ARG A 452 -18.50 -2.75 20.35
C ARG A 452 -18.95 -2.68 21.80
N GLU A 453 -20.25 -2.48 22.04
CA GLU A 453 -20.78 -2.37 23.40
C GLU A 453 -20.68 -3.69 24.17
N THR A 454 -20.91 -4.82 23.49
CA THR A 454 -20.69 -6.15 24.08
C THR A 454 -19.23 -6.32 24.48
N MET A 455 -18.30 -5.93 23.61
CA MET A 455 -16.89 -6.04 23.85
C MET A 455 -16.42 -5.10 24.95
N LYS A 456 -16.93 -3.86 25.05
CA LYS A 456 -16.66 -2.97 26.19
C LYS A 456 -17.12 -3.58 27.52
N GLN A 457 -18.24 -4.31 27.53
CA GLN A 457 -18.73 -5.00 28.72
C GLN A 457 -17.85 -6.20 29.10
N VAL A 458 -17.24 -6.85 28.11
CA VAL A 458 -16.30 -7.97 28.29
C VAL A 458 -14.86 -7.48 28.52
N ALA A 459 -14.54 -6.24 28.12
CA ALA A 459 -13.21 -5.63 28.12
C ALA A 459 -12.73 -5.29 29.52
N ALA A 460 -12.46 -6.35 30.28
CA ALA A 460 -11.27 -6.46 31.10
C ALA A 460 -10.16 -7.30 30.40
N THR A 461 -10.36 -7.80 29.16
CA THR A 461 -9.44 -8.81 28.58
C THR A 461 -9.02 -8.74 27.09
N ASP A 462 -9.64 -7.96 26.19
CA ASP A 462 -9.21 -7.91 24.78
C ASP A 462 -9.42 -6.51 24.14
N ALA A 463 -8.35 -5.71 24.11
CA ALA A 463 -8.37 -4.34 23.59
C ALA A 463 -8.36 -4.29 22.05
N ASP A 464 -7.62 -5.19 21.40
CA ASP A 464 -7.39 -5.20 19.94
C ASP A 464 -8.69 -5.33 19.14
N LEU A 465 -9.62 -6.18 19.60
CA LEU A 465 -10.89 -6.35 18.92
C LEU A 465 -11.72 -5.06 18.99
N VAL A 466 -11.70 -4.34 20.13
CA VAL A 466 -12.45 -3.08 20.29
C VAL A 466 -11.99 -2.04 19.28
N ASP A 467 -10.68 -1.95 19.05
CA ASP A 467 -10.10 -1.01 18.10
C ASP A 467 -10.52 -1.30 16.67
N GLN A 468 -10.53 -2.57 16.27
CA GLN A 468 -11.01 -2.98 14.93
C GLN A 468 -12.46 -2.58 14.69
N VAL A 469 -13.31 -2.74 15.71
CA VAL A 469 -14.70 -2.32 15.62
C VAL A 469 -14.81 -0.79 15.54
N ASP A 470 -14.00 -0.06 16.30
CA ASP A 470 -13.96 1.40 16.24
C ASP A 470 -13.46 1.92 14.88
N GLU A 471 -12.41 1.33 14.31
CA GLU A 471 -11.91 1.63 12.96
C GLU A 471 -12.96 1.33 11.88
N SER A 472 -13.65 0.18 11.97
CA SER A 472 -14.70 -0.20 11.02
C SER A 472 -15.91 0.74 11.09
N ILE A 473 -16.29 1.21 12.29
CA ILE A 473 -17.36 2.20 12.48
C ILE A 473 -16.94 3.57 11.93
N ALA A 474 -15.67 3.96 12.12
CA ALA A 474 -15.14 5.22 11.61
C ALA A 474 -15.20 5.27 10.07
N GLY A 475 -14.82 4.18 9.39
CA GLY A 475 -14.88 4.08 7.93
C GLY A 475 -16.30 4.25 7.35
N LEU A 476 -17.33 3.78 8.06
CA LEU A 476 -18.74 3.90 7.64
C LEU A 476 -19.33 5.30 7.82
N SER A 477 -18.71 6.15 8.64
CA SER A 477 -19.25 7.47 8.98
C SER A 477 -18.85 8.57 7.98
N GLY A 478 -18.02 8.23 6.99
CA GLY A 478 -17.65 9.13 5.90
C GLY A 478 -18.81 9.36 4.90
N PRO A 479 -18.86 10.53 4.22
CA PRO A 479 -19.85 10.76 3.17
C PRO A 479 -19.67 9.73 2.03
N LEU A 480 -20.73 8.99 1.70
CA LEU A 480 -20.74 8.07 0.56
C LEU A 480 -20.34 8.83 -0.71
N PRO A 481 -19.40 8.30 -1.53
CA PRO A 481 -19.02 8.95 -2.79
C PRO A 481 -20.25 9.10 -3.69
N ALA A 482 -20.46 10.33 -4.20
CA ALA A 482 -21.68 10.74 -4.90
C ALA A 482 -21.94 10.03 -6.25
N ASN A 483 -21.09 9.06 -6.65
CA ASN A 483 -21.14 8.41 -7.96
C ASN A 483 -22.04 7.17 -8.04
N SER A 484 -22.68 6.71 -6.95
CA SER A 484 -23.53 5.52 -6.97
C SER A 484 -25.00 5.75 -7.34
N ARG A 485 -25.37 6.92 -7.91
CA ARG A 485 -26.69 7.05 -8.56
C ARG A 485 -26.69 6.21 -9.84
N ALA A 486 -27.08 4.95 -9.68
CA ALA A 486 -27.49 4.06 -10.75
C ALA A 486 -28.31 4.84 -11.78
N ARG A 487 -27.79 4.96 -12.99
CA ARG A 487 -28.59 5.33 -14.16
C ARG A 487 -29.66 4.26 -14.28
N ALA A 488 -30.84 4.52 -13.71
CA ALA A 488 -32.03 3.77 -14.03
C ALA A 488 -32.27 3.94 -15.53
N HIS A 489 -31.84 2.95 -16.31
CA HIS A 489 -32.21 2.83 -17.72
C HIS A 489 -33.75 2.72 -17.77
N ARG A 490 -34.42 3.86 -17.95
CA ARG A 490 -35.77 3.88 -18.50
C ARG A 490 -35.64 3.33 -19.92
N ARG A 491 -36.00 2.06 -20.10
CA ARG A 491 -36.29 1.54 -21.44
C ARG A 491 -37.56 2.24 -21.99
N PRO A 492 -37.61 2.48 -23.31
CA PRO A 492 -38.71 3.20 -23.96
C PRO A 492 -40.06 2.46 -23.87
#